data_AF-A0A2A2QBW0-F1
#
_entry.id   AF-A0A2A2QBW0-F1
#
_cell.length_a   1.000
_cell.length_b   1.000
_cell.length_c   1.000
_cell.angle_alpha   90.00
_cell.angle_beta   90.00
_cell.angle_gamma   90.00
#
_symmetry.space_group_name_H-M   'P 1'
#
loop_
_entity.id
_entity.type
_entity.pdbx_description
1 polymer ?
#
loop_
_entity_poly.entity_id
_entity_poly.type
_entity_poly.pdbx_seq_one_letter_code
_entity_poly.pdbx_strand_id
1 'polypeptide(L)'
;MGGRTKDPRSSTWNFWGITGSICRMSQAGPRSNQKHGFPWLRASVFVVVLAGVILPFTPPGEKILRGAKNLIRPPVPAAPTVDEEDLERQLEARLRKEFEEDLEKQLAEFKKQAAAEAKRKAETPAEPAPLPPISSHTAASGGDVRTLRSGIPFKTEVKVEKGGIASKERKAGESYTAEYTLTVRVPEPSKTLAELHTVNPRLSKLLPGLPAMLEKPEVSRWFYALYENKTGRLKQDATRLNELLTKHNFYDCETILNLKHPQSGRKVFLLQAEMDVVSDGSDGDRLATMPDEIVNSTHYQPFTSYGWPKKTKTPNPMVAGWEKRLAGAKVELAASGTTADRKVWLRDRIQYLQRGIDDMKGRSFLIADYDPFIVIPVNLLTANDPFAPKVGDYAVVAHGDKLYPAIVGDGGPTFKVGEASLRMAKQINPRASSYSRPESDLVVTYVVFPGSREETKGPPDYEKWRTRCEELLKECGGLGEGVELHRWENLLPDPAPVVPEGSPAPVAPGAPPAGQGGAEGGR
;
A
#
# COMPACT_ATOMS: atom_id res chain seq x y z
N MET A 1 -58.79 16.88 33.53
CA MET A 1 -58.79 15.96 32.36
C MET A 1 -57.32 15.76 32.01
N GLY A 2 -56.67 14.59 32.06
CA GLY A 2 -57.13 13.20 32.17
C GLY A 2 -56.80 12.43 30.88
N GLY A 3 -55.88 11.46 30.83
CA GLY A 3 -54.94 11.01 31.87
C GLY A 3 -53.94 9.92 31.40
N ARG A 4 -53.03 9.54 32.32
CA ARG A 4 -52.38 8.21 32.56
C ARG A 4 -52.69 7.04 31.60
N THR A 5 -51.78 6.10 31.23
CA THR A 5 -50.31 5.91 31.40
C THR A 5 -49.81 4.63 30.65
N LYS A 6 -48.48 4.52 30.40
CA LYS A 6 -47.64 3.29 30.24
C LYS A 6 -47.85 2.31 29.05
N ASP A 7 -46.82 2.17 28.19
CA ASP A 7 -45.79 1.08 28.11
C ASP A 7 -46.19 -0.34 28.63
N PRO A 8 -45.75 -1.52 28.07
CA PRO A 8 -44.52 -1.73 27.24
C PRO A 8 -44.48 -2.85 26.13
N ARG A 9 -43.39 -2.81 25.33
CA ARG A 9 -42.62 -3.94 24.69
C ARG A 9 -43.25 -4.93 23.66
N SER A 10 -42.33 -5.49 22.83
CA SER A 10 -42.42 -6.72 21.98
C SER A 10 -43.36 -6.66 20.76
N SER A 11 -43.20 -7.42 19.66
CA SER A 11 -42.05 -8.13 19.03
C SER A 11 -42.46 -8.59 17.60
N THR A 12 -41.57 -9.23 16.83
CA THR A 12 -41.82 -9.99 15.56
C THR A 12 -42.46 -9.22 14.38
N TRP A 13 -41.79 -9.02 13.23
CA TRP A 13 -41.50 -9.97 12.12
C TRP A 13 -42.68 -10.33 11.18
N ASN A 14 -42.40 -10.23 9.87
CA ASN A 14 -43.01 -10.90 8.69
C ASN A 14 -44.28 -10.42 7.95
N PHE A 15 -44.03 -9.93 6.72
CA PHE A 15 -44.55 -10.38 5.40
C PHE A 15 -45.90 -9.90 4.78
N TRP A 16 -45.76 -9.44 3.52
CA TRP A 16 -46.66 -9.55 2.34
C TRP A 16 -47.93 -8.67 2.18
N GLY A 17 -48.33 -8.48 0.90
CA GLY A 17 -49.46 -7.66 0.42
C GLY A 17 -49.01 -6.44 -0.41
N ILE A 18 -48.70 -6.55 -1.71
CA ILE A 18 -49.58 -6.68 -2.91
C ILE A 18 -50.40 -5.41 -3.24
N THR A 19 -50.04 -4.73 -4.34
CA THR A 19 -50.89 -4.03 -5.34
C THR A 19 -49.99 -3.22 -6.30
N GLY A 20 -50.20 -3.08 -7.62
CA GLY A 20 -51.02 -3.90 -8.53
C GLY A 20 -52.27 -3.21 -9.13
N SER A 21 -52.11 -2.33 -10.13
CA SER A 21 -53.14 -1.85 -11.10
C SER A 21 -52.52 -0.88 -12.15
N ILE A 22 -52.71 -1.02 -13.49
CA ILE A 22 -53.88 -0.68 -14.36
C ILE A 22 -53.94 0.86 -14.65
N CYS A 23 -54.17 1.44 -15.86
CA CYS A 23 -54.84 1.00 -17.11
C CYS A 23 -54.39 1.75 -18.41
N ARG A 24 -54.70 1.17 -19.60
CA ARG A 24 -55.23 1.71 -20.91
C ARG A 24 -55.03 3.19 -21.32
N MET A 25 -54.92 3.54 -22.61
CA MET A 25 -55.92 3.42 -23.72
C MET A 25 -55.25 3.30 -25.12
N SER A 26 -55.78 2.58 -26.14
CA SER A 26 -57.06 2.67 -26.90
C SER A 26 -57.05 3.78 -27.99
N GLN A 27 -57.59 3.63 -29.21
CA GLN A 27 -58.52 2.62 -29.76
C GLN A 27 -57.82 1.66 -30.77
N ALA A 28 -58.30 1.19 -31.96
CA ALA A 28 -59.48 1.43 -32.83
C ALA A 28 -59.90 0.15 -33.62
N GLY A 29 -60.43 0.26 -34.86
CA GLY A 29 -60.88 -0.84 -35.73
C GLY A 29 -61.08 -0.39 -37.21
N PRO A 30 -61.83 -1.11 -38.09
CA PRO A 30 -62.73 -2.24 -37.83
C PRO A 30 -62.61 -3.48 -38.77
N ARG A 31 -63.43 -4.52 -38.47
CA ARG A 31 -64.07 -5.59 -39.29
C ARG A 31 -63.65 -5.78 -40.78
N SER A 32 -63.51 -7.01 -41.34
CA SER A 32 -63.81 -8.36 -40.80
C SER A 32 -63.26 -9.56 -41.62
N ASN A 33 -62.92 -10.63 -40.90
CA ASN A 33 -62.98 -12.07 -41.24
C ASN A 33 -61.88 -12.76 -42.11
N GLN A 34 -61.64 -14.04 -41.74
CA GLN A 34 -60.87 -15.13 -42.38
C GLN A 34 -59.40 -14.94 -42.85
N LYS A 35 -58.53 -15.23 -41.88
CA LYS A 35 -57.10 -15.64 -41.92
C LYS A 35 -56.59 -16.39 -43.18
N HIS A 36 -55.37 -16.06 -43.59
CA HIS A 36 -54.35 -17.00 -44.10
C HIS A 36 -53.03 -16.79 -43.32
N GLY A 37 -52.16 -17.80 -43.25
CA GLY A 37 -50.97 -17.81 -42.37
C GLY A 37 -49.64 -18.04 -43.11
N PHE A 38 -48.55 -17.50 -42.55
CA PHE A 38 -47.18 -17.59 -43.08
C PHE A 38 -46.39 -18.76 -42.42
N PRO A 39 -45.54 -19.51 -43.15
CA PRO A 39 -45.19 -20.88 -42.78
C PRO A 39 -43.96 -21.02 -41.85
N TRP A 40 -44.17 -20.96 -40.54
CA TRP A 40 -43.15 -21.30 -39.53
C TRP A 40 -42.64 -22.76 -39.59
N LEU A 41 -43.37 -23.66 -40.26
CA LEU A 41 -43.17 -25.11 -40.23
C LEU A 41 -41.81 -25.62 -40.75
N ARG A 42 -41.08 -24.83 -41.55
CA ARG A 42 -39.79 -25.24 -42.13
C ARG A 42 -38.58 -24.87 -41.26
N ALA A 43 -38.68 -23.84 -40.42
CA ALA A 43 -37.62 -23.48 -39.48
C ALA A 43 -37.56 -24.47 -38.30
N SER A 44 -38.73 -24.88 -37.78
CA SER A 44 -38.81 -25.83 -36.65
C SER A 44 -38.28 -27.22 -36.99
N VAL A 45 -38.52 -27.73 -38.20
CA VAL A 45 -37.98 -29.04 -38.65
C VAL A 45 -36.44 -29.02 -38.65
N PHE A 46 -35.80 -27.94 -39.08
CA PHE A 46 -34.33 -27.86 -39.11
C PHE A 46 -33.70 -27.90 -37.70
N VAL A 47 -34.33 -27.22 -36.74
CA VAL A 47 -33.91 -27.26 -35.32
C VAL A 47 -34.12 -28.65 -34.71
N VAL A 48 -35.22 -29.33 -35.03
CA VAL A 48 -35.50 -30.69 -34.54
C VAL A 48 -34.50 -31.72 -35.08
N VAL A 49 -34.07 -31.61 -36.34
CA VAL A 49 -33.04 -32.51 -36.92
C VAL A 49 -31.68 -32.29 -36.27
N LEU A 50 -31.26 -31.03 -36.08
CA LEU A 50 -30.01 -30.70 -35.38
C LEU A 50 -30.02 -31.21 -33.92
N ALA A 51 -31.14 -31.04 -33.21
CA ALA A 51 -31.31 -31.57 -31.86
C ALA A 51 -31.24 -33.10 -31.84
N GLY A 52 -31.93 -33.78 -32.75
CA GLY A 52 -32.01 -35.24 -32.82
C GLY A 52 -30.68 -35.96 -33.11
N VAL A 53 -29.77 -35.32 -33.85
CA VAL A 53 -28.44 -35.88 -34.15
C VAL A 53 -27.42 -35.59 -33.04
N ILE A 54 -27.49 -34.44 -32.38
CA ILE A 54 -26.47 -34.01 -31.41
C ILE A 54 -26.79 -34.49 -29.98
N LEU A 55 -28.05 -34.42 -29.53
CA LEU A 55 -28.43 -34.78 -28.16
C LEU A 55 -28.02 -36.20 -27.71
N PRO A 56 -28.09 -37.25 -28.55
CA PRO A 56 -27.68 -38.61 -28.17
C PRO A 56 -26.24 -38.73 -27.67
N PHE A 57 -25.35 -37.82 -28.11
CA PHE A 57 -23.93 -37.78 -27.73
C PHE A 57 -23.63 -36.81 -26.58
N THR A 58 -24.68 -36.34 -25.88
CA THR A 58 -24.57 -35.49 -24.68
C THR A 58 -25.03 -36.25 -23.42
N PRO A 59 -24.46 -35.96 -22.23
CA PRO A 59 -24.83 -36.68 -20.99
C PRO A 59 -26.34 -36.72 -20.63
N PRO A 60 -27.17 -35.72 -20.98
CA PRO A 60 -28.63 -35.83 -20.83
C PRO A 60 -29.28 -36.86 -21.78
N GLY A 61 -28.81 -36.96 -23.03
CA GLY A 61 -29.41 -37.81 -24.06
C GLY A 61 -29.24 -39.30 -23.79
N GLU A 62 -28.07 -39.72 -23.32
CA GLU A 62 -27.82 -41.11 -22.89
C GLU A 62 -28.84 -41.62 -21.87
N LYS A 63 -29.22 -40.78 -20.89
CA LYS A 63 -30.16 -41.16 -19.82
C LYS A 63 -31.56 -41.43 -20.38
N ILE A 64 -32.01 -40.63 -21.34
CA ILE A 64 -33.30 -40.80 -22.02
C ILE A 64 -33.29 -42.07 -22.88
N LEU A 65 -32.21 -42.33 -23.62
CA LEU A 65 -32.04 -43.53 -24.44
C LEU A 65 -31.99 -44.83 -23.62
N ARG A 66 -31.40 -44.81 -22.41
CA ARG A 66 -31.44 -45.94 -21.47
C ARG A 66 -32.85 -46.17 -20.92
N GLY A 67 -33.60 -45.11 -20.61
CA GLY A 67 -35.01 -45.21 -20.23
C GLY A 67 -35.89 -45.87 -21.30
N ALA A 68 -35.77 -45.43 -22.56
CA ALA A 68 -36.56 -45.98 -23.67
C ALA A 68 -36.25 -47.46 -23.96
N LYS A 69 -34.98 -47.90 -23.84
CA LYS A 69 -34.59 -49.30 -24.07
C LYS A 69 -35.21 -50.30 -23.08
N ASN A 70 -35.70 -49.85 -21.92
CA ASN A 70 -36.36 -50.72 -20.95
C ASN A 70 -37.83 -51.00 -21.28
N LEU A 71 -38.46 -50.25 -22.21
CA LEU A 71 -39.87 -50.46 -22.60
C LEU A 71 -40.08 -51.45 -23.76
N ILE A 72 -39.02 -52.00 -24.36
CA ILE A 72 -39.13 -52.87 -25.56
C ILE A 72 -38.38 -54.19 -25.34
N ARG A 73 -38.87 -55.00 -24.40
CA ARG A 73 -38.54 -56.43 -24.26
C ARG A 73 -39.82 -57.27 -24.08
N PRO A 74 -40.07 -58.28 -24.94
CA PRO A 74 -41.23 -59.17 -24.81
C PRO A 74 -41.05 -60.18 -23.66
N PRO A 75 -42.14 -60.78 -23.16
CA PRO A 75 -42.12 -61.64 -21.97
C PRO A 75 -41.63 -63.07 -22.22
N VAL A 76 -41.26 -63.74 -21.14
CA VAL A 76 -40.87 -65.16 -21.03
C VAL A 76 -41.88 -65.85 -20.09
N PRO A 77 -42.29 -67.12 -20.32
CA PRO A 77 -43.47 -67.70 -19.67
C PRO A 77 -43.30 -67.99 -18.16
N ALA A 78 -44.45 -68.18 -17.48
CA ALA A 78 -44.57 -68.05 -16.03
C ALA A 78 -44.66 -69.38 -15.25
N ALA A 79 -43.95 -69.45 -14.11
CA ALA A 79 -44.32 -70.10 -12.84
C ALA A 79 -43.14 -70.00 -11.84
N PRO A 80 -43.33 -70.09 -10.50
CA PRO A 80 -44.57 -69.96 -9.74
C PRO A 80 -44.66 -68.57 -9.04
N THR A 81 -45.67 -68.37 -8.19
CA THR A 81 -45.67 -67.27 -7.20
C THR A 81 -44.67 -67.56 -6.09
N VAL A 82 -43.66 -66.70 -5.94
CA VAL A 82 -42.75 -66.67 -4.78
C VAL A 82 -43.18 -65.49 -3.91
N ASP A 83 -43.37 -65.70 -2.61
CA ASP A 83 -43.69 -64.61 -1.69
C ASP A 83 -42.55 -63.59 -1.63
N GLU A 84 -42.87 -62.30 -1.80
CA GLU A 84 -41.89 -61.21 -1.76
C GLU A 84 -41.12 -61.18 -0.44
N GLU A 85 -41.78 -61.48 0.69
CA GLU A 85 -41.12 -61.61 2.00
C GLU A 85 -40.06 -62.72 2.06
N ASP A 86 -40.22 -63.82 1.33
CA ASP A 86 -39.25 -64.91 1.36
C ASP A 86 -38.05 -64.61 0.45
N LEU A 87 -38.28 -63.87 -0.64
CA LEU A 87 -37.22 -63.26 -1.44
C LEU A 87 -36.40 -62.25 -0.62
N GLU A 88 -37.06 -61.37 0.15
CA GLU A 88 -36.37 -60.45 1.07
C GLU A 88 -35.62 -61.18 2.18
N ARG A 89 -36.22 -62.22 2.80
CA ARG A 89 -35.54 -63.07 3.80
C ARG A 89 -34.31 -63.77 3.22
N GLN A 90 -34.38 -64.31 2.01
CA GLN A 90 -33.24 -64.92 1.34
C GLN A 90 -32.15 -63.88 0.97
N LEU A 91 -32.53 -62.64 0.65
CA LEU A 91 -31.61 -61.54 0.41
C LEU A 91 -30.91 -61.08 1.69
N GLU A 92 -31.65 -60.87 2.78
CA GLU A 92 -31.11 -60.56 4.12
C GLU A 92 -30.18 -61.68 4.60
N ALA A 93 -30.56 -62.95 4.44
CA ALA A 93 -29.74 -64.08 4.88
C ALA A 93 -28.41 -64.14 4.10
N ARG A 94 -28.42 -63.84 2.80
CA ARG A 94 -27.19 -63.73 2.00
C ARG A 94 -26.35 -62.53 2.43
N LEU A 95 -26.95 -61.35 2.57
CA LEU A 95 -26.27 -60.13 3.01
C LEU A 95 -25.63 -60.30 4.39
N ARG A 96 -26.35 -60.89 5.36
CA ARG A 96 -25.81 -61.22 6.70
C ARG A 96 -24.61 -62.15 6.58
N LYS A 97 -24.70 -63.23 5.80
CA LYS A 97 -23.59 -64.19 5.62
C LYS A 97 -22.37 -63.55 4.95
N GLU A 98 -22.58 -62.70 3.94
CA GLU A 98 -21.48 -61.96 3.29
C GLU A 98 -20.84 -60.95 4.27
N PHE A 99 -21.64 -60.30 5.13
CA PHE A 99 -21.15 -59.38 6.16
C PHE A 99 -20.44 -60.10 7.31
N GLU A 100 -20.91 -61.29 7.71
CA GLU A 100 -20.27 -62.16 8.69
C GLU A 100 -18.94 -62.70 8.15
N GLU A 101 -18.89 -63.16 6.89
CA GLU A 101 -17.65 -63.60 6.25
C GLU A 101 -16.63 -62.47 6.04
N ASP A 102 -17.06 -61.23 5.80
CA ASP A 102 -16.14 -60.10 5.72
C ASP A 102 -15.69 -59.62 7.11
N LEU A 103 -16.60 -59.60 8.09
CA LEU A 103 -16.26 -59.33 9.48
C LEU A 103 -15.26 -60.36 10.03
N GLU A 104 -15.42 -61.66 9.72
CA GLU A 104 -14.45 -62.69 10.09
C GLU A 104 -13.09 -62.47 9.44
N LYS A 105 -13.03 -62.06 8.16
CA LYS A 105 -11.76 -61.70 7.49
C LYS A 105 -11.11 -60.50 8.15
N GLN A 106 -11.84 -59.40 8.38
CA GLN A 106 -11.35 -58.21 9.06
C GLN A 106 -10.86 -58.53 10.47
N LEU A 107 -11.59 -59.36 11.23
CA LEU A 107 -11.25 -59.75 12.59
C LEU A 107 -10.07 -60.74 12.61
N ALA A 108 -9.90 -61.57 11.59
CA ALA A 108 -8.71 -62.41 11.38
C ALA A 108 -7.47 -61.57 11.02
N GLU A 109 -7.60 -60.57 10.14
CA GLU A 109 -6.52 -59.62 9.84
C GLU A 109 -6.17 -58.78 11.06
N PHE A 110 -7.16 -58.28 11.81
CA PHE A 110 -6.93 -57.52 13.03
C PHE A 110 -6.25 -58.38 14.11
N LYS A 111 -6.66 -59.65 14.28
CA LYS A 111 -5.95 -60.62 15.13
C LYS A 111 -4.52 -60.88 14.65
N LYS A 112 -4.28 -60.94 13.33
CA LYS A 112 -2.94 -61.15 12.74
C LYS A 112 -2.03 -59.92 12.92
N GLN A 113 -2.59 -58.72 12.79
CA GLN A 113 -1.91 -57.45 13.10
C GLN A 113 -1.60 -57.35 14.60
N ALA A 114 -2.59 -57.57 15.47
CA ALA A 114 -2.41 -57.56 16.92
C ALA A 114 -1.44 -58.65 17.40
N ALA A 115 -1.41 -59.84 16.78
CA ALA A 115 -0.42 -60.87 17.06
C ALA A 115 0.99 -60.48 16.59
N ALA A 116 1.12 -59.84 15.43
CA ALA A 116 2.41 -59.31 14.96
C ALA A 116 2.91 -58.16 15.86
N GLU A 117 2.02 -57.28 16.31
CA GLU A 117 2.34 -56.18 17.23
C GLU A 117 2.67 -56.69 18.64
N ALA A 118 1.94 -57.69 19.13
CA ALA A 118 2.25 -58.39 20.38
C ALA A 118 3.60 -59.09 20.29
N LYS A 119 3.95 -59.70 19.16
CA LYS A 119 5.28 -60.29 18.94
C LYS A 119 6.38 -59.22 18.96
N ARG A 120 6.14 -58.06 18.32
CA ARG A 120 6.99 -56.85 18.37
C ARG A 120 7.14 -56.24 19.76
N LYS A 121 6.18 -56.48 20.67
CA LYS A 121 6.19 -56.04 22.07
C LYS A 121 6.71 -57.11 23.04
N ALA A 122 6.78 -58.37 22.62
CA ALA A 122 7.32 -59.51 23.37
C ALA A 122 8.80 -59.78 23.06
N GLU A 123 9.32 -59.27 21.94
CA GLU A 123 10.75 -59.03 21.78
C GLU A 123 11.18 -57.95 22.77
N THR A 124 11.65 -58.37 23.95
CA THR A 124 12.17 -57.50 25.01
C THR A 124 13.18 -56.52 24.41
N PRO A 125 12.97 -55.19 24.50
CA PRO A 125 14.00 -54.23 24.15
C PRO A 125 15.22 -54.52 25.03
N ALA A 126 16.35 -54.86 24.42
CA ALA A 126 17.62 -54.87 25.12
C ALA A 126 17.80 -53.49 25.77
N GLU A 127 18.21 -53.47 27.04
CA GLU A 127 18.37 -52.22 27.80
C GLU A 127 19.20 -51.24 26.95
N PRO A 128 18.67 -50.03 26.65
CA PRO A 128 19.26 -49.17 25.65
C PRO A 128 20.68 -48.83 26.08
N ALA A 129 21.66 -49.34 25.32
CA ALA A 129 23.07 -49.28 25.68
C ALA A 129 23.43 -47.86 26.15
N PRO A 130 24.00 -47.71 27.36
CA PRO A 130 24.04 -46.44 28.06
C PRO A 130 24.65 -45.39 27.16
N LEU A 131 23.86 -44.35 26.85
CA LEU A 131 24.27 -43.28 25.93
C LEU A 131 25.66 -42.80 26.34
N PRO A 132 26.63 -42.72 25.40
CA PRO A 132 28.00 -42.38 25.74
C PRO A 132 27.99 -41.05 26.50
N PRO A 133 28.65 -40.97 27.67
CA PRO A 133 28.61 -39.77 28.50
C PRO A 133 29.08 -38.61 27.63
N ILE A 134 28.18 -37.62 27.45
CA ILE A 134 28.22 -36.60 26.37
C ILE A 134 29.68 -36.33 26.02
N SER A 135 30.12 -36.88 24.87
CA SER A 135 31.53 -36.82 24.48
C SER A 135 31.95 -35.35 24.47
N SER A 136 33.23 -35.03 24.71
CA SER A 136 33.69 -33.67 25.03
C SER A 136 33.47 -32.68 23.88
N HIS A 137 32.22 -32.27 23.71
CA HIS A 137 31.70 -31.40 22.67
C HIS A 137 31.89 -29.96 23.12
N THR A 138 33.15 -29.55 23.21
CA THR A 138 33.59 -28.19 22.89
C THR A 138 33.37 -27.94 21.40
N ALA A 139 32.11 -28.08 20.99
CA ALA A 139 31.64 -28.02 19.62
C ALA A 139 31.36 -26.56 19.27
N ALA A 140 32.42 -25.84 18.91
CA ALA A 140 32.32 -24.51 18.33
C ALA A 140 31.62 -24.63 16.95
N SER A 141 30.30 -24.48 16.92
CA SER A 141 29.51 -24.43 15.67
C SER A 141 29.66 -23.06 15.01
N GLY A 142 30.88 -22.77 14.55
CA GLY A 142 31.21 -21.58 13.78
C GLY A 142 30.72 -21.71 12.34
N GLY A 143 29.77 -20.86 11.96
CA GLY A 143 29.33 -20.69 10.58
C GLY A 143 28.79 -19.27 10.38
N ASP A 144 28.92 -18.75 9.17
CA ASP A 144 28.31 -17.46 8.81
C ASP A 144 26.79 -17.62 8.74
N VAL A 145 26.14 -17.40 9.88
CA VAL A 145 24.69 -17.30 9.96
C VAL A 145 24.27 -16.08 9.15
N ARG A 146 23.25 -16.29 8.30
CA ARG A 146 22.65 -15.29 7.39
C ARG A 146 22.75 -13.87 7.92
N THR A 147 23.25 -12.98 7.06
CA THR A 147 23.15 -11.52 7.20
C THR A 147 21.79 -11.15 7.79
N LEU A 148 21.78 -10.36 8.87
CA LEU A 148 20.51 -9.89 9.45
C LEU A 148 19.71 -9.14 8.38
N ARG A 149 18.38 -9.07 8.52
CA ARG A 149 17.50 -8.34 7.58
C ARG A 149 17.89 -6.86 7.40
N SER A 150 18.68 -6.32 8.34
CA SER A 150 19.30 -5.00 8.33
C SER A 150 20.60 -4.89 7.48
N GLY A 151 21.06 -5.95 6.82
CA GLY A 151 22.28 -5.94 6.01
C GLY A 151 23.59 -5.94 6.81
N ILE A 152 23.52 -6.30 8.10
CA ILE A 152 24.69 -6.38 9.00
C ILE A 152 25.23 -7.82 9.00
N PRO A 153 26.54 -8.04 8.75
CA PRO A 153 27.15 -9.36 8.87
C PRO A 153 27.23 -9.75 10.36
N PHE A 154 26.80 -10.96 10.68
CA PHE A 154 26.66 -11.42 12.06
C PHE A 154 27.40 -12.74 12.26
N LYS A 155 28.61 -12.67 12.82
CA LYS A 155 29.40 -13.86 13.15
C LYS A 155 28.91 -14.44 14.47
N THR A 156 28.32 -15.64 14.43
CA THR A 156 27.93 -16.40 15.62
C THR A 156 28.96 -17.49 15.90
N GLU A 157 29.34 -17.66 17.16
CA GLU A 157 30.11 -18.81 17.64
C GLU A 157 29.43 -19.33 18.92
N VAL A 158 28.85 -20.52 18.87
CA VAL A 158 28.30 -21.16 20.09
C VAL A 158 29.40 -22.00 20.71
N LYS A 159 29.90 -21.58 21.88
CA LYS A 159 30.85 -22.36 22.68
C LYS A 159 30.07 -23.14 23.73
N VAL A 160 30.22 -24.46 23.72
CA VAL A 160 29.65 -25.36 24.71
C VAL A 160 30.79 -25.89 25.58
N GLU A 161 30.82 -25.53 26.85
CA GLU A 161 31.86 -25.94 27.78
C GLU A 161 31.34 -26.92 28.84
N LYS A 162 32.24 -27.67 29.47
CA LYS A 162 31.87 -28.71 30.45
C LYS A 162 31.60 -28.10 31.82
N GLY A 163 30.37 -27.62 32.01
CA GLY A 163 29.85 -27.16 33.30
C GLY A 163 29.75 -28.28 34.36
N GLY A 164 29.43 -27.88 35.59
CA GLY A 164 29.16 -28.77 36.72
C GLY A 164 27.71 -29.26 36.78
N ILE A 165 27.21 -29.49 38.00
CA ILE A 165 25.83 -29.97 38.21
C ILE A 165 24.82 -28.87 37.90
N ALA A 166 23.78 -29.18 37.12
CA ALA A 166 22.80 -28.20 36.63
C ALA A 166 22.08 -27.38 37.74
N SER A 167 22.03 -27.88 38.97
CA SER A 167 21.49 -27.16 40.14
C SER A 167 22.40 -26.03 40.67
N LYS A 168 23.68 -26.02 40.25
CA LYS A 168 24.63 -24.90 40.40
C LYS A 168 24.64 -24.05 39.13
N GLU A 169 24.82 -24.65 37.96
CA GLU A 169 24.89 -23.91 36.68
C GLU A 169 23.67 -23.01 36.46
N ARG A 170 22.46 -23.47 36.79
CA ARG A 170 21.23 -22.67 36.67
C ARG A 170 21.16 -21.44 37.60
N LYS A 171 22.11 -21.28 38.53
CA LYS A 171 22.24 -20.13 39.44
C LYS A 171 23.44 -19.23 39.12
N ALA A 172 24.35 -19.71 38.28
CA ALA A 172 25.49 -18.96 37.75
C ALA A 172 25.03 -18.23 36.48
N GLY A 173 25.26 -16.91 36.41
CA GLY A 173 24.89 -16.12 35.23
C GLY A 173 25.86 -16.37 34.07
N GLU A 174 27.10 -16.68 34.42
CA GLU A 174 28.22 -17.05 33.55
C GLU A 174 27.98 -18.37 32.79
N SER A 175 27.18 -19.30 33.33
CA SER A 175 26.93 -20.62 32.72
C SER A 175 25.99 -20.59 31.49
N TYR A 176 25.41 -19.43 31.14
CA TYR A 176 24.60 -19.27 29.93
C TYR A 176 24.66 -17.83 29.40
N THR A 177 25.83 -17.42 28.93
CA THR A 177 26.10 -16.08 28.38
C THR A 177 26.04 -16.04 26.85
N ALA A 178 25.83 -14.85 26.30
CA ALA A 178 26.00 -14.55 24.88
C ALA A 178 26.61 -13.16 24.74
N GLU A 179 27.78 -13.06 24.10
CA GLU A 179 28.47 -11.80 23.85
C GLU A 179 28.11 -11.25 22.47
N TYR A 180 27.86 -9.94 22.39
CA TYR A 180 27.54 -9.24 21.15
C TYR A 180 28.31 -7.92 21.08
N THR A 181 29.17 -7.79 20.07
CA THR A 181 29.93 -6.58 19.77
C THR A 181 29.58 -6.08 18.38
N LEU A 182 29.00 -4.87 18.29
CA LEU A 182 28.69 -4.21 17.02
C LEU A 182 29.77 -3.18 16.67
N THR A 183 30.62 -3.50 15.69
CA THR A 183 31.62 -2.57 15.17
C THR A 183 31.09 -1.83 13.94
N VAL A 184 30.90 -0.52 14.05
CA VAL A 184 30.53 0.37 12.94
C VAL A 184 31.56 1.49 12.82
N ARG A 185 31.89 1.89 11.59
CA ARG A 185 32.76 3.03 11.30
C ARG A 185 31.89 4.24 10.97
N VAL A 186 32.19 5.40 11.54
CA VAL A 186 31.63 6.66 11.05
C VAL A 186 32.48 7.07 9.84
N PRO A 187 31.89 7.39 8.67
CA PRO A 187 32.64 7.82 7.51
C PRO A 187 33.18 9.25 7.66
N GLU A 188 34.22 9.57 6.92
CA GLU A 188 34.64 10.96 6.71
C GLU A 188 33.90 11.57 5.51
N PRO A 189 33.62 12.88 5.53
CA PRO A 189 32.98 13.54 4.40
C PRO A 189 33.97 13.84 3.28
N SER A 190 33.58 13.56 2.03
CA SER A 190 34.21 14.11 0.82
C SER A 190 34.35 15.64 0.89
N LYS A 191 35.54 16.18 0.60
CA LYS A 191 35.85 17.63 0.68
C LYS A 191 36.39 18.20 -0.65
N THR A 192 37.01 17.38 -1.47
CA THR A 192 37.72 17.77 -2.70
C THR A 192 36.96 17.35 -3.95
N LEU A 193 37.25 18.00 -5.08
CA LEU A 193 36.59 17.67 -6.35
C LEU A 193 36.83 16.21 -6.79
N ALA A 194 38.00 15.65 -6.50
CA ALA A 194 38.34 14.27 -6.83
C ALA A 194 37.48 13.25 -6.05
N GLU A 195 37.21 13.53 -4.77
CA GLU A 195 36.34 12.70 -3.94
C GLU A 195 34.87 12.79 -4.40
N LEU A 196 34.35 14.01 -4.65
CA LEU A 196 33.00 14.20 -5.23
C LEU A 196 32.83 13.55 -6.62
N HIS A 197 33.92 13.39 -7.37
CA HIS A 197 33.95 12.67 -8.65
C HIS A 197 33.93 11.15 -8.52
N THR A 198 34.27 10.57 -7.35
CA THR A 198 34.02 9.13 -7.12
C THR A 198 32.53 8.82 -7.10
N VAL A 199 31.72 9.78 -6.63
CA VAL A 199 30.25 9.74 -6.59
C VAL A 199 29.64 10.10 -7.94
N ASN A 200 30.02 11.24 -8.54
CA ASN A 200 29.55 11.61 -9.87
C ASN A 200 30.71 12.17 -10.73
N PRO A 201 31.32 11.35 -11.61
CA PRO A 201 32.42 11.76 -12.51
C PRO A 201 32.05 12.86 -13.53
N ARG A 202 30.77 13.24 -13.65
CA ARG A 202 30.28 14.30 -14.54
C ARG A 202 30.05 15.62 -13.80
N LEU A 203 30.10 15.67 -12.47
CA LEU A 203 29.60 16.80 -11.67
C LEU A 203 30.25 18.15 -12.04
N SER A 204 31.57 18.20 -12.27
CA SER A 204 32.25 19.43 -12.72
C SER A 204 31.88 19.87 -14.14
N LYS A 205 31.41 18.94 -14.98
CA LYS A 205 30.91 19.23 -16.33
C LYS A 205 29.47 19.73 -16.30
N LEU A 206 28.70 19.36 -15.29
CA LEU A 206 27.35 19.91 -15.06
C LEU A 206 27.40 21.30 -14.41
N LEU A 207 28.33 21.48 -13.47
CA LEU A 207 28.47 22.65 -12.60
C LEU A 207 29.89 23.24 -12.70
N PRO A 208 30.22 23.99 -13.77
CA PRO A 208 31.58 24.46 -14.05
C PRO A 208 32.18 25.40 -12.98
N GLY A 209 31.36 26.08 -12.16
CA GLY A 209 31.85 26.88 -11.03
C GLY A 209 32.09 26.10 -9.73
N LEU A 210 31.78 24.80 -9.68
CA LEU A 210 32.03 23.96 -8.50
C LEU A 210 33.51 23.90 -8.08
N PRO A 211 34.51 23.79 -8.99
CA PRO A 211 35.93 23.76 -8.60
C PRO A 211 36.36 25.01 -7.82
N ALA A 212 35.90 26.20 -8.24
CA ALA A 212 36.21 27.47 -7.55
C ALA A 212 35.56 27.58 -6.16
N MET A 213 34.41 26.92 -5.95
CA MET A 213 33.79 26.80 -4.62
C MET A 213 34.54 25.81 -3.70
N LEU A 214 35.32 24.89 -4.26
CA LEU A 214 36.06 23.86 -3.53
C LEU A 214 37.52 24.25 -3.24
N GLU A 215 37.93 25.48 -3.52
CA GLU A 215 39.22 26.01 -3.05
C GLU A 215 39.27 26.15 -1.52
N LYS A 216 38.11 26.38 -0.89
CA LYS A 216 37.95 26.54 0.57
C LYS A 216 36.66 25.82 1.03
N PRO A 217 36.62 24.48 0.98
CA PRO A 217 35.43 23.70 1.26
C PRO A 217 35.19 23.63 2.78
N GLU A 218 34.08 24.21 3.26
CA GLU A 218 33.66 24.08 4.64
C GLU A 218 32.75 22.85 4.79
N VAL A 219 33.19 21.85 5.56
CA VAL A 219 32.32 20.72 5.94
C VAL A 219 31.22 21.25 6.85
N SER A 220 29.97 21.07 6.45
CA SER A 220 28.82 21.54 7.20
C SER A 220 28.70 20.76 8.51
N ARG A 221 28.53 21.48 9.63
CA ARG A 221 28.33 20.88 10.98
C ARG A 221 27.20 19.83 11.04
N TRP A 222 26.28 19.92 10.09
CA TRP A 222 25.12 19.04 9.96
C TRP A 222 25.48 17.61 9.48
N PHE A 223 26.63 17.41 8.85
CA PHE A 223 27.17 16.06 8.59
C PHE A 223 27.47 15.34 9.91
N TYR A 224 28.20 15.99 10.81
CA TYR A 224 28.53 15.43 12.13
C TYR A 224 27.27 15.25 12.99
N ALA A 225 26.33 16.21 12.98
CA ALA A 225 25.06 16.09 13.69
C ALA A 225 24.20 14.93 13.17
N LEU A 226 24.21 14.66 11.86
CA LEU A 226 23.54 13.51 11.25
C LEU A 226 24.13 12.19 11.78
N TYR A 227 25.45 12.04 11.76
CA TYR A 227 26.11 10.81 12.23
C TYR A 227 26.07 10.64 13.77
N GLU A 228 26.04 11.72 14.56
CA GLU A 228 25.75 11.65 15.99
C GLU A 228 24.32 11.15 16.25
N ASN A 229 23.33 11.64 15.51
CA ASN A 229 21.94 11.15 15.60
C ASN A 229 21.84 9.67 15.18
N LYS A 230 22.50 9.26 14.09
CA LYS A 230 22.54 7.86 13.62
C LYS A 230 23.21 6.94 14.66
N THR A 231 24.37 7.32 15.21
CA THR A 231 25.06 6.49 16.21
C THR A 231 24.34 6.50 17.56
N GLY A 232 23.75 7.61 17.98
CA GLY A 232 22.88 7.71 19.15
C GLY A 232 21.70 6.75 19.06
N ARG A 233 21.00 6.74 17.92
CA ARG A 233 19.94 5.76 17.64
C ARG A 233 20.47 4.33 17.61
N LEU A 234 21.57 4.07 16.91
CA LEU A 234 22.16 2.72 16.82
C LEU A 234 22.52 2.16 18.20
N LYS A 235 23.06 2.98 19.11
CA LYS A 235 23.33 2.60 20.51
C LYS A 235 22.05 2.21 21.25
N GLN A 236 20.98 3.00 21.11
CA GLN A 236 19.68 2.72 21.74
C GLN A 236 19.06 1.41 21.21
N ASP A 237 19.06 1.22 19.90
CA ASP A 237 18.43 0.09 19.23
C ASP A 237 19.25 -1.22 19.39
N ALA A 238 20.59 -1.13 19.40
CA ALA A 238 21.47 -2.29 19.55
C ALA A 238 21.35 -3.00 20.91
N THR A 239 21.08 -2.26 21.99
CA THR A 239 20.84 -2.87 23.32
C THR A 239 19.51 -3.64 23.40
N ARG A 240 18.63 -3.52 22.40
CA ARG A 240 17.29 -4.10 22.39
C ARG A 240 17.16 -5.31 21.48
N LEU A 241 18.15 -5.60 20.63
CA LEU A 241 18.22 -6.68 19.62
C LEU A 241 17.06 -6.77 18.60
N ASN A 242 15.99 -5.98 18.75
CA ASN A 242 14.77 -6.07 17.94
C ASN A 242 14.95 -5.56 16.49
N GLU A 243 15.52 -4.38 16.30
CA GLU A 243 15.65 -3.74 14.98
C GLU A 243 16.84 -2.79 14.95
N LEU A 244 17.96 -3.22 14.36
CA LEU A 244 19.12 -2.37 14.12
C LEU A 244 18.90 -1.48 12.89
N LEU A 245 19.34 -0.22 12.94
CA LEU A 245 19.44 0.62 11.75
C LEU A 245 20.25 -0.12 10.67
N THR A 246 19.72 -0.17 9.46
CA THR A 246 20.33 -0.96 8.38
C THR A 246 21.70 -0.40 8.01
N LYS A 247 22.60 -1.24 7.48
CA LYS A 247 23.89 -0.76 6.94
C LYS A 247 23.66 0.38 5.95
N HIS A 248 22.72 0.18 5.03
CA HIS A 248 22.28 1.14 4.02
C HIS A 248 21.87 2.49 4.65
N ASN A 249 20.89 2.49 5.56
CA ASN A 249 20.40 3.71 6.21
C ASN A 249 21.41 4.33 7.19
N PHE A 250 22.48 3.63 7.58
CA PHE A 250 23.58 4.23 8.33
C PHE A 250 24.52 5.03 7.42
N TYR A 251 24.84 4.53 6.22
CA TYR A 251 25.74 5.16 5.26
C TYR A 251 24.97 5.81 4.09
N ASP A 252 23.91 6.57 4.36
CA ASP A 252 23.06 7.24 3.36
C ASP A 252 23.62 8.60 2.85
N CYS A 253 24.75 9.03 3.40
CA CYS A 253 25.29 10.38 3.25
C CYS A 253 26.80 10.34 3.06
N GLU A 254 27.27 10.79 1.89
CA GLU A 254 28.69 10.93 1.57
C GLU A 254 29.26 12.23 2.16
N THR A 255 28.61 13.38 1.91
CA THR A 255 29.09 14.66 2.43
C THR A 255 27.99 15.71 2.49
N ILE A 256 28.20 16.71 3.37
CA ILE A 256 27.44 17.96 3.39
C ILE A 256 28.43 19.11 3.47
N LEU A 257 28.44 19.99 2.47
CA LEU A 257 29.36 21.12 2.33
C LEU A 257 28.62 22.45 2.33
N ASN A 258 29.13 23.39 3.11
CA ASN A 258 28.79 24.81 3.07
C ASN A 258 29.72 25.48 2.04
N LEU A 259 29.20 25.76 0.84
CA LEU A 259 29.98 26.28 -0.29
C LEU A 259 29.62 27.75 -0.58
N LYS A 260 30.61 28.56 -0.95
CA LYS A 260 30.40 29.96 -1.33
C LYS A 260 31.14 30.27 -2.62
N HIS A 261 30.42 30.72 -3.64
CA HIS A 261 31.02 31.14 -4.91
C HIS A 261 31.85 32.43 -4.71
N PRO A 262 33.14 32.46 -5.09
CA PRO A 262 34.05 33.49 -4.60
C PRO A 262 33.74 34.91 -5.13
N GLN A 263 33.23 35.06 -6.36
CA GLN A 263 32.96 36.37 -6.97
C GLN A 263 31.57 36.93 -6.62
N SER A 264 30.51 36.12 -6.73
CA SER A 264 29.12 36.54 -6.44
C SER A 264 28.80 36.50 -4.95
N GLY A 265 29.56 35.74 -4.16
CA GLY A 265 29.25 35.46 -2.76
C GLY A 265 28.03 34.56 -2.54
N ARG A 266 27.41 34.03 -3.61
CA ARG A 266 26.27 33.10 -3.52
C ARG A 266 26.64 31.89 -2.68
N LYS A 267 25.83 31.63 -1.66
CA LYS A 267 25.91 30.43 -0.84
C LYS A 267 25.20 29.27 -1.53
N VAL A 268 25.81 28.10 -1.41
CA VAL A 268 25.29 26.81 -1.83
C VAL A 268 25.42 25.86 -0.64
N PHE A 269 24.35 25.12 -0.36
CA PHE A 269 24.40 23.95 0.49
C PHE A 269 24.44 22.74 -0.44
N LEU A 270 25.54 21.99 -0.43
CA LEU A 270 25.74 20.81 -1.26
C LEU A 270 25.69 19.56 -0.39
N LEU A 271 24.84 18.60 -0.76
CA LEU A 271 24.70 17.29 -0.12
C LEU A 271 24.95 16.21 -1.19
N GLN A 272 25.78 15.21 -0.88
CA GLN A 272 25.85 13.97 -1.66
C GLN A 272 25.29 12.81 -0.84
N ALA A 273 24.35 12.08 -1.46
CA ALA A 273 23.55 11.04 -0.82
C ALA A 273 22.95 10.11 -1.88
N GLU A 274 22.36 9.02 -1.41
CA GLU A 274 21.37 8.23 -2.17
C GLU A 274 20.04 8.99 -2.31
N MET A 275 19.02 8.39 -2.92
CA MET A 275 17.66 8.94 -2.94
C MET A 275 16.63 8.02 -2.28
N ASP A 276 15.91 8.52 -1.27
CA ASP A 276 14.67 7.90 -0.79
C ASP A 276 13.43 8.62 -1.30
N VAL A 277 12.26 8.04 -1.07
CA VAL A 277 10.96 8.49 -1.58
C VAL A 277 10.08 9.02 -0.45
N VAL A 278 9.62 10.26 -0.58
CA VAL A 278 8.39 10.72 0.07
C VAL A 278 7.23 10.64 -0.92
N SER A 279 6.11 10.06 -0.48
CA SER A 279 4.87 9.93 -1.27
C SER A 279 3.71 10.80 -0.78
N ASP A 280 3.94 11.50 0.33
CA ASP A 280 2.95 12.26 1.10
C ASP A 280 2.60 13.63 0.46
N GLY A 281 1.62 14.31 1.06
CA GLY A 281 1.19 15.67 0.70
C GLY A 281 -0.05 15.73 -0.21
N SER A 282 -0.91 16.75 -0.04
CA SER A 282 -2.21 16.82 -0.71
C SER A 282 -2.70 18.25 -0.97
N ASP A 283 -3.49 18.44 -2.03
CA ASP A 283 -4.02 19.75 -2.42
C ASP A 283 -5.41 19.63 -3.07
N GLY A 284 -6.44 20.05 -2.36
CA GLY A 284 -7.82 20.08 -2.88
C GLY A 284 -8.10 21.15 -3.96
N ASP A 285 -7.21 22.13 -4.17
CA ASP A 285 -7.34 23.09 -5.27
C ASP A 285 -6.88 22.50 -6.62
N ARG A 286 -5.92 21.56 -6.59
CA ARG A 286 -5.32 20.94 -7.80
C ARG A 286 -5.71 19.47 -8.00
N LEU A 287 -6.05 18.75 -6.94
CA LEU A 287 -6.40 17.32 -6.99
C LEU A 287 -7.53 17.03 -5.99
N ALA A 288 -8.77 17.18 -6.46
CA ALA A 288 -9.98 17.04 -5.64
C ALA A 288 -10.28 15.60 -5.15
N THR A 289 -9.64 14.60 -5.75
CA THR A 289 -9.84 13.17 -5.46
C THR A 289 -8.51 12.42 -5.40
N MET A 290 -8.36 11.48 -4.46
CA MET A 290 -7.23 10.56 -4.35
C MET A 290 -7.73 9.11 -4.24
N PRO A 291 -6.92 8.10 -4.58
CA PRO A 291 -7.26 6.69 -4.42
C PRO A 291 -7.69 6.34 -2.98
N ASP A 292 -8.64 5.42 -2.83
CA ASP A 292 -9.21 5.03 -1.53
C ASP A 292 -8.14 4.42 -0.60
N GLU A 293 -7.13 3.75 -1.16
CA GLU A 293 -5.98 3.22 -0.42
C GLU A 293 -5.20 4.34 0.26
N ILE A 294 -5.03 5.48 -0.41
CA ILE A 294 -4.37 6.68 0.13
C ILE A 294 -5.27 7.35 1.16
N VAL A 295 -6.53 7.62 0.82
CA VAL A 295 -7.50 8.30 1.70
C VAL A 295 -7.76 7.53 3.01
N ASN A 296 -7.68 6.19 2.99
CA ASN A 296 -7.84 5.34 4.16
C ASN A 296 -6.50 4.90 4.81
N SER A 297 -5.33 5.11 4.18
CA SER A 297 -4.02 4.71 4.72
C SER A 297 -3.67 5.40 6.04
N THR A 298 -3.35 4.61 7.06
CA THR A 298 -2.88 5.08 8.38
C THR A 298 -1.49 5.74 8.35
N HIS A 299 -0.71 5.49 7.29
CA HIS A 299 0.67 5.95 7.15
C HIS A 299 0.79 7.23 6.31
N TYR A 300 -0.15 7.44 5.37
CA TYR A 300 -0.12 8.60 4.49
C TYR A 300 -0.38 9.91 5.23
N GLN A 301 0.50 10.89 5.03
CA GLN A 301 0.38 12.23 5.61
C GLN A 301 -0.07 13.22 4.53
N PRO A 302 -1.13 14.02 4.77
CA PRO A 302 -1.67 14.93 3.76
C PRO A 302 -0.93 16.28 3.68
N PHE A 303 0.11 16.50 4.49
CA PHE A 303 0.83 17.78 4.58
C PHE A 303 2.29 17.64 4.15
N THR A 304 2.83 18.71 3.58
CA THR A 304 4.27 18.98 3.49
C THR A 304 4.58 20.29 4.21
N SER A 305 5.82 20.49 4.65
CA SER A 305 6.25 21.73 5.32
C SER A 305 6.08 22.97 4.41
N TYR A 306 6.22 22.79 3.09
CA TYR A 306 5.77 23.74 2.10
C TYR A 306 4.26 23.61 1.88
N GLY A 307 3.53 24.70 2.10
CA GLY A 307 2.08 24.75 1.91
C GLY A 307 1.55 26.18 2.09
N TRP A 308 0.55 26.55 1.31
CA TRP A 308 0.01 27.90 1.12
C TRP A 308 -1.50 27.96 1.44
N PRO A 309 -2.11 29.14 1.60
CA PRO A 309 -3.56 29.25 1.80
C PRO A 309 -4.35 28.75 0.59
N LYS A 310 -5.49 28.09 0.82
CA LYS A 310 -6.37 27.62 -0.27
C LYS A 310 -6.91 28.78 -1.12
N LYS A 311 -6.98 28.53 -2.42
CA LYS A 311 -7.57 29.41 -3.44
C LYS A 311 -9.01 29.06 -3.77
N THR A 312 -9.45 27.83 -3.53
CA THR A 312 -10.81 27.36 -3.86
C THR A 312 -11.58 26.85 -2.63
N LYS A 313 -12.90 26.69 -2.80
CA LYS A 313 -13.78 26.03 -1.82
C LYS A 313 -13.75 24.49 -1.91
N THR A 314 -13.03 23.91 -2.88
CA THR A 314 -12.98 22.47 -3.11
C THR A 314 -12.32 21.78 -1.90
N PRO A 315 -12.98 20.80 -1.25
CA PRO A 315 -12.39 20.08 -0.12
C PRO A 315 -11.08 19.39 -0.50
N ASN A 316 -10.14 19.32 0.44
CA ASN A 316 -8.97 18.45 0.29
C ASN A 316 -9.44 16.97 0.40
N PRO A 317 -9.04 16.08 -0.54
CA PRO A 317 -9.53 14.70 -0.60
C PRO A 317 -9.30 13.89 0.68
N MET A 318 -8.26 14.24 1.46
CA MET A 318 -7.87 13.52 2.66
C MET A 318 -8.75 13.84 3.88
N VAL A 319 -9.55 14.91 3.84
CA VAL A 319 -10.38 15.38 4.96
C VAL A 319 -11.39 14.33 5.42
N ALA A 320 -12.16 13.73 4.50
CA ALA A 320 -13.19 12.75 4.85
C ALA A 320 -12.58 11.49 5.50
N GLY A 321 -11.44 11.03 4.99
CA GLY A 321 -10.66 9.94 5.58
C GLY A 321 -10.14 10.27 6.98
N TRP A 322 -9.78 11.52 7.24
CA TRP A 322 -9.34 11.98 8.56
C TRP A 322 -10.48 12.21 9.55
N GLU A 323 -11.63 12.71 9.11
CA GLU A 323 -12.82 12.87 9.96
C GLU A 323 -13.38 11.52 10.41
N LYS A 324 -13.34 10.50 9.53
CA LYS A 324 -13.62 9.09 9.88
C LYS A 324 -12.68 8.55 10.96
N ARG A 325 -11.36 8.83 10.86
CA ARG A 325 -10.36 8.46 11.89
C ARG A 325 -10.62 9.18 13.21
N LEU A 326 -10.98 10.46 13.16
CA LEU A 326 -11.29 11.29 14.33
C LEU A 326 -12.54 10.80 15.07
N ALA A 327 -13.59 10.42 14.33
CA ALA A 327 -14.78 9.81 14.90
C ALA A 327 -14.46 8.46 15.59
N GLY A 328 -13.70 7.58 14.92
CA GLY A 328 -13.26 6.31 15.50
C GLY A 328 -12.46 6.48 16.80
N ALA A 329 -11.49 7.40 16.81
CA ALA A 329 -10.70 7.69 18.01
C ALA A 329 -11.54 8.26 19.18
N LYS A 330 -12.57 9.08 18.89
CA LYS A 330 -13.52 9.59 19.91
C LYS A 330 -14.38 8.46 20.49
N VAL A 331 -14.82 7.50 19.68
CA VAL A 331 -15.55 6.31 20.15
C VAL A 331 -14.65 5.41 21.01
N GLU A 332 -13.41 5.15 20.58
CA GLU A 332 -12.46 4.34 21.34
C GLU A 332 -12.09 4.97 22.70
N LEU A 333 -11.97 6.31 22.76
CA LEU A 333 -11.70 7.05 23.99
C LEU A 333 -12.84 6.94 25.02
N ALA A 334 -14.09 6.88 24.53
CA ALA A 334 -15.29 6.76 25.36
C ALA A 334 -15.56 5.33 25.86
N ALA A 335 -14.94 4.30 25.26
CA ALA A 335 -15.18 2.92 25.64
C ALA A 335 -14.63 2.58 27.05
N SER A 336 -15.39 1.77 27.79
CA SER A 336 -15.09 1.37 29.16
C SER A 336 -13.80 0.54 29.25
N GLY A 337 -13.59 -0.40 28.32
CA GLY A 337 -12.43 -1.29 28.28
C GLY A 337 -11.09 -0.64 27.86
N THR A 338 -11.09 0.61 27.38
CA THR A 338 -9.86 1.27 26.90
C THR A 338 -8.94 1.65 28.07
N THR A 339 -7.69 1.17 28.04
CA THR A 339 -6.71 1.34 29.13
C THR A 339 -6.28 2.80 29.33
N ALA A 340 -5.67 3.10 30.49
CA ALA A 340 -5.23 4.46 30.84
C ALA A 340 -4.25 5.03 29.79
N ASP A 341 -3.19 4.29 29.46
CA ASP A 341 -2.16 4.71 28.50
C ASP A 341 -2.74 4.90 27.10
N ARG A 342 -3.65 4.00 26.69
CA ARG A 342 -4.36 4.12 25.41
C ARG A 342 -5.26 5.36 25.39
N LYS A 343 -5.91 5.70 26.51
CA LYS A 343 -6.67 6.95 26.66
C LYS A 343 -5.77 8.20 26.65
N VAL A 344 -4.49 8.13 27.03
CA VAL A 344 -3.53 9.23 26.80
C VAL A 344 -3.27 9.37 25.30
N TRP A 345 -2.77 8.31 24.65
CA TRP A 345 -2.45 8.29 23.22
C TRP A 345 -3.64 8.74 22.34
N LEU A 346 -4.86 8.35 22.68
CA LEU A 346 -6.07 8.74 21.95
C LEU A 346 -6.36 10.24 22.03
N ARG A 347 -6.09 10.92 23.16
CA ARG A 347 -6.26 12.37 23.27
C ARG A 347 -5.29 13.11 22.35
N ASP A 348 -4.02 12.69 22.34
CA ASP A 348 -2.98 13.27 21.50
C ASP A 348 -3.28 13.04 20.01
N ARG A 349 -3.73 11.82 19.67
CA ARG A 349 -4.17 11.47 18.31
C ARG A 349 -5.40 12.27 17.87
N ILE A 350 -6.37 12.51 18.76
CA ILE A 350 -7.54 13.37 18.50
C ILE A 350 -7.11 14.82 18.23
N GLN A 351 -6.20 15.39 19.02
CA GLN A 351 -5.68 16.74 18.79
C GLN A 351 -4.91 16.84 17.46
N TYR A 352 -4.06 15.85 17.15
CA TYR A 352 -3.32 15.78 15.89
C TYR A 352 -4.25 15.70 14.68
N LEU A 353 -5.27 14.81 14.74
CA LEU A 353 -6.26 14.67 13.67
C LEU A 353 -7.08 15.95 13.49
N GLN A 354 -7.52 16.60 14.58
CA GLN A 354 -8.29 17.85 14.52
C GLN A 354 -7.46 18.97 13.87
N ARG A 355 -6.27 19.27 14.39
CA ARG A 355 -5.37 20.28 13.79
C ARG A 355 -5.11 20.01 12.30
N GLY A 356 -4.91 18.74 11.94
CA GLY A 356 -4.71 18.35 10.55
C GLY A 356 -5.93 18.56 9.64
N ILE A 357 -7.13 18.29 10.14
CA ILE A 357 -8.38 18.57 9.42
C ILE A 357 -8.55 20.07 9.20
N ASP A 358 -8.21 20.89 10.20
CA ASP A 358 -8.34 22.34 10.13
C ASP A 358 -7.29 22.95 9.16
N ASP A 359 -6.05 22.44 9.19
CA ASP A 359 -4.99 22.79 8.22
C ASP A 359 -5.41 22.42 6.78
N MET A 360 -5.94 21.22 6.54
CA MET A 360 -6.45 20.81 5.21
C MET A 360 -7.66 21.61 4.72
N LYS A 361 -8.40 22.27 5.63
CA LYS A 361 -9.53 23.15 5.29
C LYS A 361 -9.09 24.58 4.96
N GLY A 362 -7.96 25.04 5.52
CA GLY A 362 -7.40 26.37 5.24
C GLY A 362 -6.26 26.40 4.21
N ARG A 363 -5.57 25.27 3.98
CA ARG A 363 -4.29 25.22 3.26
C ARG A 363 -4.20 24.09 2.23
N SER A 364 -3.31 24.30 1.28
CA SER A 364 -2.88 23.36 0.25
C SER A 364 -1.38 23.10 0.35
N PHE A 365 -0.95 21.91 -0.04
CA PHE A 365 0.41 21.41 0.13
C PHE A 365 0.97 20.90 -1.20
N LEU A 366 2.26 20.54 -1.22
CA LEU A 366 2.80 19.80 -2.35
C LEU A 366 2.17 18.40 -2.39
N ILE A 367 2.07 17.79 -3.56
CA ILE A 367 1.64 16.41 -3.76
C ILE A 367 2.83 15.65 -4.34
N ALA A 368 3.45 14.75 -3.56
CA ALA A 368 4.76 14.21 -3.95
C ALA A 368 4.77 13.38 -5.24
N ASP A 369 3.62 12.91 -5.76
CA ASP A 369 3.58 12.19 -7.05
C ASP A 369 3.56 13.13 -8.28
N TYR A 370 3.31 14.42 -8.07
CA TYR A 370 3.19 15.43 -9.14
C TYR A 370 4.24 16.54 -9.03
N ASP A 371 4.60 16.94 -7.81
CA ASP A 371 5.45 18.11 -7.54
C ASP A 371 6.92 17.73 -7.29
N PRO A 372 7.89 18.30 -8.02
CA PRO A 372 9.32 17.98 -7.85
C PRO A 372 9.93 18.74 -6.67
N PHE A 373 10.08 18.07 -5.53
CA PHE A 373 10.71 18.63 -4.34
C PHE A 373 11.68 17.67 -3.62
N ILE A 374 12.50 18.23 -2.74
CA ILE A 374 13.45 17.52 -1.87
C ILE A 374 13.09 17.72 -0.39
N VAL A 375 13.56 16.79 0.45
CA VAL A 375 13.34 16.78 1.90
C VAL A 375 14.65 17.07 2.63
N ILE A 376 14.59 17.86 3.70
CA ILE A 376 15.73 18.24 4.52
C ILE A 376 15.45 17.89 6.00
N PRO A 377 16.39 17.32 6.78
CA PRO A 377 16.17 17.00 8.19
C PRO A 377 15.58 18.16 9.01
N VAL A 378 14.52 17.92 9.80
CA VAL A 378 13.79 18.98 10.52
C VAL A 378 14.65 19.85 11.43
N ASN A 379 15.71 19.29 12.03
CA ASN A 379 16.68 20.01 12.85
C ASN A 379 17.54 20.99 12.04
N LEU A 380 17.92 20.63 10.81
CA LEU A 380 18.61 21.52 9.87
C LEU A 380 17.63 22.56 9.28
N LEU A 381 16.44 22.11 8.87
CA LEU A 381 15.39 22.95 8.31
C LEU A 381 14.95 24.07 9.27
N THR A 382 14.94 23.82 10.58
CA THR A 382 14.60 24.82 11.60
C THR A 382 15.79 25.61 12.15
N ALA A 383 17.04 25.22 11.86
CA ALA A 383 18.22 25.85 12.43
C ALA A 383 18.40 27.33 12.04
N ASN A 384 18.84 28.16 12.99
CA ASN A 384 19.42 29.47 12.69
C ASN A 384 20.88 29.27 12.26
N ASP A 385 21.11 29.25 10.95
CA ASP A 385 22.38 28.91 10.32
C ASP A 385 22.44 29.58 8.93
N PRO A 386 23.51 30.31 8.58
CA PRO A 386 23.58 31.06 7.33
C PRO A 386 23.61 30.20 6.05
N PHE A 387 23.83 28.88 6.16
CA PHE A 387 23.83 27.92 5.05
C PHE A 387 22.70 26.88 5.15
N ALA A 388 21.90 26.85 6.22
CA ALA A 388 20.83 25.87 6.33
C ALA A 388 19.71 26.11 5.30
N PRO A 389 19.34 25.10 4.51
CA PRO A 389 18.13 25.14 3.68
C PRO A 389 16.89 25.52 4.48
N LYS A 390 15.98 26.26 3.84
CA LYS A 390 14.65 26.60 4.38
C LYS A 390 13.55 26.21 3.42
N VAL A 391 12.36 25.96 3.97
CA VAL A 391 11.18 25.56 3.20
C VAL A 391 10.90 26.58 2.09
N GLY A 392 10.93 26.11 0.85
CA GLY A 392 10.74 26.92 -0.36
C GLY A 392 12.00 27.51 -0.96
N ASP A 393 13.19 27.30 -0.38
CA ASP A 393 14.45 27.64 -1.05
C ASP A 393 14.60 26.74 -2.29
N TYR A 394 15.09 27.32 -3.38
CA TYR A 394 15.32 26.62 -4.63
C TYR A 394 16.47 25.62 -4.52
N ALA A 395 16.33 24.51 -5.25
CA ALA A 395 17.29 23.42 -5.30
C ALA A 395 17.42 22.84 -6.71
N VAL A 396 18.55 22.24 -7.02
CA VAL A 396 18.78 21.43 -8.22
C VAL A 396 19.32 20.08 -7.78
N VAL A 397 18.71 18.99 -8.26
CA VAL A 397 19.17 17.63 -8.03
C VAL A 397 19.95 17.16 -9.26
N ALA A 398 21.18 16.72 -9.08
CA ALA A 398 22.01 16.13 -10.11
C ALA A 398 22.06 14.61 -9.96
N HIS A 399 21.71 13.89 -11.02
CA HIS A 399 21.85 12.42 -11.12
C HIS A 399 22.30 12.06 -12.53
N GLY A 400 23.33 11.22 -12.64
CA GLY A 400 24.00 10.95 -13.92
C GLY A 400 24.51 12.23 -14.59
N ASP A 401 23.98 12.50 -15.78
CA ASP A 401 24.26 13.68 -16.62
C ASP A 401 23.14 14.74 -16.61
N LYS A 402 22.13 14.60 -15.75
CA LYS A 402 20.93 15.47 -15.73
C LYS A 402 20.84 16.33 -14.48
N LEU A 403 20.28 17.52 -14.66
CA LEU A 403 19.99 18.49 -13.60
C LEU A 403 18.49 18.76 -13.53
N TYR A 404 17.89 18.49 -12.37
CA TYR A 404 16.45 18.58 -12.13
C TYR A 404 16.13 19.75 -11.18
N PRO A 405 15.44 20.82 -11.63
CA PRO A 405 15.06 21.93 -10.76
C PRO A 405 13.97 21.50 -9.77
N ALA A 406 14.04 21.99 -8.54
CA ALA A 406 13.18 21.60 -7.42
C ALA A 406 13.12 22.72 -6.35
N ILE A 407 12.37 22.47 -5.28
CA ILE A 407 12.42 23.26 -4.04
C ILE A 407 12.63 22.36 -2.81
N VAL A 408 13.06 22.96 -1.71
CA VAL A 408 12.98 22.36 -0.37
C VAL A 408 11.51 22.29 0.06
N GLY A 409 10.88 21.14 -0.17
CA GLY A 409 9.45 20.95 0.03
C GLY A 409 9.08 20.50 1.44
N ASP A 410 9.90 19.67 2.09
CA ASP A 410 9.52 19.06 3.37
C ASP A 410 10.65 18.81 4.38
N GLY A 411 10.25 18.47 5.62
CA GLY A 411 11.10 18.22 6.78
C GLY A 411 11.19 16.74 7.15
N GLY A 412 12.34 16.13 6.93
CA GLY A 412 12.59 14.70 7.15
C GLY A 412 13.12 14.36 8.56
N PRO A 413 13.27 13.07 8.90
CA PRO A 413 13.82 12.63 10.18
C PRO A 413 15.26 13.13 10.42
N THR A 414 15.63 13.39 11.68
CA THR A 414 16.93 13.98 12.04
C THR A 414 18.14 13.06 11.83
N PHE A 415 17.93 11.81 11.42
CA PHE A 415 18.92 10.74 11.27
C PHE A 415 18.99 10.18 9.84
N LYS A 416 18.34 10.83 8.85
CA LYS A 416 18.23 10.38 7.45
C LYS A 416 18.39 11.55 6.49
N VAL A 417 18.94 11.33 5.30
CA VAL A 417 19.00 12.33 4.21
C VAL A 417 18.60 11.74 2.85
N GLY A 418 18.63 12.56 1.80
CA GLY A 418 18.41 12.10 0.42
C GLY A 418 16.95 11.88 0.01
N GLU A 419 15.97 12.13 0.88
CA GLU A 419 14.57 11.90 0.50
C GLU A 419 14.06 12.95 -0.49
N ALA A 420 13.34 12.51 -1.53
CA ALA A 420 12.76 13.36 -2.55
C ALA A 420 11.35 12.88 -2.94
N SER A 421 10.59 13.79 -3.53
CA SER A 421 9.26 13.53 -4.09
C SER A 421 9.22 12.29 -4.99
N LEU A 422 8.13 11.53 -4.92
CA LEU A 422 7.86 10.40 -5.82
C LEU A 422 7.89 10.80 -7.31
N ARG A 423 7.56 12.06 -7.65
CA ARG A 423 7.74 12.64 -9.00
C ARG A 423 9.19 12.63 -9.45
N MET A 424 10.11 13.06 -8.57
CA MET A 424 11.56 13.04 -8.82
C MET A 424 12.06 11.59 -8.91
N ALA A 425 11.61 10.73 -7.99
CA ALA A 425 12.01 9.33 -7.97
C ALA A 425 11.59 8.59 -9.25
N LYS A 426 10.33 8.72 -9.68
CA LYS A 426 9.83 8.16 -10.96
C LYS A 426 10.56 8.73 -12.18
N GLN A 427 11.03 9.98 -12.11
CA GLN A 427 11.75 10.62 -13.22
C GLN A 427 13.17 10.06 -13.41
N ILE A 428 13.81 9.65 -12.32
CA ILE A 428 15.12 8.96 -12.32
C ILE A 428 14.95 7.47 -12.65
N ASN A 429 13.97 6.80 -12.03
CA ASN A 429 13.70 5.37 -12.20
C ASN A 429 12.18 5.13 -12.22
N PRO A 430 11.58 4.86 -13.39
CA PRO A 430 10.12 4.69 -13.53
C PRO A 430 9.48 3.56 -12.72
N ARG A 431 10.28 2.68 -12.07
CA ARG A 431 9.79 1.64 -11.16
C ARG A 431 9.69 2.10 -9.70
N ALA A 432 10.10 3.32 -9.39
CA ALA A 432 10.07 3.86 -8.03
C ALA A 432 8.64 3.99 -7.48
N SER A 433 8.49 3.79 -6.18
CA SER A 433 7.23 3.86 -5.44
C SER A 433 7.51 4.19 -3.97
N SER A 434 6.46 4.39 -3.16
CA SER A 434 6.56 4.53 -1.70
C SER A 434 7.23 3.35 -0.97
N TYR A 435 7.47 2.22 -1.68
CA TYR A 435 8.15 1.04 -1.16
C TYR A 435 9.38 0.61 -1.99
N SER A 436 9.76 1.39 -3.01
CA SER A 436 10.88 1.06 -3.90
C SER A 436 11.63 2.33 -4.29
N ARG A 437 12.87 2.43 -3.80
CA ARG A 437 13.74 3.59 -4.00
C ARG A 437 14.18 3.70 -5.47
N PRO A 438 14.36 4.92 -6.00
CA PRO A 438 14.83 5.10 -7.37
C PRO A 438 16.31 4.77 -7.52
N GLU A 439 17.09 5.04 -6.48
CA GLU A 439 18.54 4.96 -6.40
C GLU A 439 18.95 4.47 -5.00
N SER A 440 20.07 3.77 -4.88
CA SER A 440 20.57 3.19 -3.62
C SER A 440 22.08 3.32 -3.44
N ASP A 441 22.81 3.75 -4.47
CA ASP A 441 24.17 4.23 -4.35
C ASP A 441 24.18 5.75 -4.11
N LEU A 442 25.28 6.31 -3.56
CA LEU A 442 25.35 7.71 -3.11
C LEU A 442 25.45 8.76 -4.24
N VAL A 443 25.10 8.37 -5.48
CA VAL A 443 25.35 9.05 -6.75
C VAL A 443 24.50 10.31 -7.01
N VAL A 444 23.67 10.74 -6.04
CA VAL A 444 22.81 11.92 -6.17
C VAL A 444 23.44 13.11 -5.47
N THR A 445 23.61 14.23 -6.19
CA THR A 445 24.10 15.49 -5.62
C THR A 445 22.97 16.52 -5.56
N TYR A 446 22.66 16.98 -4.35
CA TYR A 446 21.62 17.97 -4.07
C TYR A 446 22.30 19.33 -3.89
N VAL A 447 21.98 20.29 -4.77
CA VAL A 447 22.51 21.66 -4.75
C VAL A 447 21.39 22.59 -4.34
N VAL A 448 21.41 23.07 -3.09
CA VAL A 448 20.40 23.99 -2.56
C VAL A 448 20.96 25.39 -2.45
N PHE A 449 20.13 26.42 -2.65
CA PHE A 449 20.51 27.83 -2.55
C PHE A 449 19.86 28.47 -1.31
N PRO A 450 20.51 28.51 -0.14
CA PRO A 450 19.90 29.00 1.10
C PRO A 450 19.46 30.46 1.01
N GLY A 451 18.24 30.75 1.45
CA GLY A 451 17.67 32.11 1.39
C GLY A 451 17.31 32.58 -0.02
N SER A 452 17.00 31.65 -0.93
CA SER A 452 16.50 31.95 -2.28
C SER A 452 14.97 31.91 -2.40
N ARG A 453 14.27 31.43 -1.37
CA ARG A 453 12.81 31.29 -1.38
C ARG A 453 12.06 32.59 -1.65
N GLU A 454 10.90 32.43 -2.26
CA GLU A 454 9.87 33.45 -2.37
C GLU A 454 9.37 33.89 -0.98
N GLU A 455 9.03 35.18 -0.84
CA GLU A 455 8.46 35.75 0.40
C GLU A 455 7.11 35.10 0.74
N THR A 456 6.26 34.91 -0.27
CA THR A 456 4.95 34.25 -0.15
C THR A 456 4.98 32.88 -0.82
N LYS A 457 4.59 31.83 -0.10
CA LYS A 457 4.39 30.49 -0.66
C LYS A 457 3.13 30.45 -1.53
N GLY A 458 3.18 29.74 -2.64
CA GLY A 458 2.05 29.56 -3.57
C GLY A 458 2.09 28.18 -4.23
N PRO A 459 1.10 27.83 -5.08
CA PRO A 459 1.13 26.58 -5.82
C PRO A 459 2.34 26.52 -6.75
N PRO A 460 2.85 25.31 -7.06
CA PRO A 460 3.99 25.11 -7.95
C PRO A 460 3.80 25.74 -9.34
N ASP A 461 4.91 26.28 -9.84
CA ASP A 461 5.07 26.83 -11.18
C ASP A 461 6.45 26.36 -11.66
N TYR A 462 6.46 25.27 -12.44
CA TYR A 462 7.71 24.59 -12.78
C TYR A 462 8.59 25.38 -13.74
N GLU A 463 8.01 26.25 -14.56
CA GLU A 463 8.76 27.15 -15.45
C GLU A 463 9.44 28.24 -14.64
N LYS A 464 8.72 28.88 -13.70
CA LYS A 464 9.36 29.79 -12.73
C LYS A 464 10.44 29.07 -11.94
N TRP A 465 10.20 27.85 -11.45
CA TRP A 465 11.20 27.10 -10.68
C TRP A 465 12.44 26.78 -11.52
N ARG A 466 12.29 26.37 -12.79
CA ARG A 466 13.38 26.16 -13.74
C ARG A 466 14.17 27.46 -13.94
N THR A 467 13.50 28.58 -14.25
CA THR A 467 14.14 29.89 -14.47
C THR A 467 14.91 30.37 -13.24
N ARG A 468 14.31 30.32 -12.04
CA ARG A 468 14.98 30.74 -10.80
C ARG A 468 16.18 29.85 -10.46
N CYS A 469 16.11 28.55 -10.73
CA CYS A 469 17.27 27.66 -10.60
C CYS A 469 18.37 27.99 -11.62
N GLU A 470 18.00 28.36 -12.86
CA GLU A 470 18.96 28.74 -13.91
C GLU A 470 19.70 30.04 -13.57
N GLU A 471 19.00 31.02 -13.00
CA GLU A 471 19.57 32.28 -12.50
C GLU A 471 20.53 32.05 -11.31
N LEU A 472 20.12 31.24 -10.34
CA LEU A 472 20.96 30.89 -9.17
C LEU A 472 22.20 30.07 -9.57
N LEU A 473 22.09 29.24 -10.60
CA LEU A 473 23.26 28.55 -11.19
C LEU A 473 24.19 29.52 -11.92
N LYS A 474 23.67 30.53 -12.65
CA LYS A 474 24.49 31.58 -13.28
C LYS A 474 25.29 32.38 -12.24
N GLU A 475 24.74 32.63 -11.06
CA GLU A 475 25.49 33.20 -9.93
C GLU A 475 26.63 32.28 -9.41
N CYS A 476 26.59 30.99 -9.71
CA CYS A 476 27.56 29.97 -9.32
C CYS A 476 28.41 29.43 -10.49
N GLY A 477 28.62 30.25 -11.54
CA GLY A 477 29.44 29.92 -12.70
C GLY A 477 28.69 29.32 -13.89
N GLY A 478 27.36 29.15 -13.79
CA GLY A 478 26.49 28.71 -14.88
C GLY A 478 26.30 27.20 -14.99
N LEU A 479 25.64 26.82 -16.09
CA LEU A 479 25.52 25.43 -16.55
C LEU A 479 26.74 25.05 -17.40
N GLY A 480 27.02 23.75 -17.50
CA GLY A 480 27.99 23.23 -18.46
C GLY A 480 27.60 23.45 -19.93
N GLU A 481 28.59 23.37 -20.81
CA GLU A 481 28.36 23.38 -22.27
C GLU A 481 27.44 22.22 -22.69
N GLY A 482 26.33 22.56 -23.36
CA GLY A 482 25.30 21.58 -23.76
C GLY A 482 24.46 21.00 -22.62
N VAL A 483 24.56 21.52 -21.39
CA VAL A 483 23.79 21.07 -20.24
C VAL A 483 22.58 21.99 -20.03
N GLU A 484 21.38 21.41 -19.97
CA GLU A 484 20.14 22.13 -19.67
C GLU A 484 19.50 21.65 -18.36
N LEU A 485 18.73 22.54 -17.71
CA LEU A 485 17.81 22.13 -16.65
C LEU A 485 16.61 21.39 -17.24
N HIS A 486 16.28 20.24 -16.67
CA HIS A 486 15.11 19.45 -17.01
C HIS A 486 13.82 20.28 -16.92
N ARG A 487 12.91 20.06 -17.87
CA ARG A 487 11.61 20.72 -17.95
C ARG A 487 10.53 19.76 -17.45
N TRP A 488 9.85 20.13 -16.37
CA TRP A 488 8.81 19.29 -15.79
C TRP A 488 7.47 19.44 -16.50
N GLU A 489 6.98 18.34 -17.05
CA GLU A 489 5.59 18.24 -17.50
C GLU A 489 4.64 18.23 -16.29
N ASN A 490 3.56 19.00 -16.37
CA ASN A 490 2.44 18.92 -15.43
C ASN A 490 1.63 17.65 -15.72
N LEU A 491 1.58 16.76 -14.73
CA LEU A 491 0.86 15.48 -14.82
C LEU A 491 -0.49 15.51 -14.07
N LEU A 492 -0.87 16.64 -13.47
CA LEU A 492 -2.16 16.80 -12.81
C LEU A 492 -3.30 16.81 -13.85
N PRO A 493 -4.51 16.31 -13.52
CA PRO A 493 -5.67 16.44 -14.38
C PRO A 493 -5.96 17.91 -14.71
N ASP A 494 -6.40 18.18 -15.93
CA ASP A 494 -6.90 19.51 -16.31
C ASP A 494 -8.05 19.94 -15.38
N PRO A 495 -8.11 21.22 -14.98
CA PRO A 495 -9.20 21.73 -14.17
C PRO A 495 -10.52 21.55 -14.93
N ALA A 496 -11.52 20.95 -14.26
CA ALA A 496 -12.82 20.70 -14.85
C ALA A 496 -13.40 21.99 -15.46
N PRO A 497 -13.94 21.95 -16.69
CA PRO A 497 -14.35 23.15 -17.42
C PRO A 497 -15.40 23.92 -16.62
N VAL A 498 -15.12 25.20 -16.35
CA VAL A 498 -16.00 26.08 -15.59
C VAL A 498 -17.29 26.28 -16.39
N VAL A 499 -18.36 25.58 -15.98
CA VAL A 499 -19.72 25.83 -16.48
C VAL A 499 -20.09 27.26 -16.06
N PRO A 500 -20.39 28.19 -16.99
CA PRO A 500 -20.68 29.56 -16.61
C PRO A 500 -21.97 29.66 -15.79
N GLU A 501 -21.89 30.18 -14.56
CA GLU A 501 -23.05 30.62 -13.79
C GLU A 501 -23.68 31.86 -14.45
N GLY A 502 -24.46 31.65 -15.51
CA GLY A 502 -24.99 32.78 -16.28
C GLY A 502 -25.56 32.47 -17.66
N SER A 503 -26.02 31.24 -17.93
CA SER A 503 -26.83 30.97 -19.13
C SER A 503 -28.28 30.66 -18.69
N PRO A 504 -29.26 31.54 -18.95
CA PRO A 504 -30.65 31.28 -18.57
C PRO A 504 -31.18 30.08 -19.38
N ALA A 505 -31.95 29.21 -18.72
CA ALA A 505 -32.57 28.08 -19.40
C ALA A 505 -33.45 28.55 -20.57
N PRO A 506 -33.39 27.90 -21.75
CA PRO A 506 -34.18 28.31 -22.90
C PRO A 506 -35.66 28.22 -22.59
N VAL A 507 -36.34 29.37 -22.59
CA VAL A 507 -37.79 29.46 -22.34
C VAL A 507 -38.52 28.71 -23.46
N ALA A 508 -39.25 27.65 -23.10
CA ALA A 508 -40.06 26.90 -24.04
C ALA A 508 -41.15 27.81 -24.64
N PRO A 509 -41.34 27.82 -25.98
CA PRO A 509 -42.43 28.58 -26.60
C PRO A 509 -43.79 28.11 -26.05
N GLY A 510 -44.61 29.07 -25.61
CA GLY A 510 -45.87 28.79 -24.92
C GLY A 510 -46.91 28.12 -25.82
N ALA A 511 -47.67 27.17 -25.26
CA ALA A 511 -48.88 26.66 -25.88
C ALA A 511 -49.98 27.76 -25.88
N PRO A 512 -50.82 27.84 -26.93
CA PRO A 512 -51.89 28.83 -26.99
C PRO A 512 -53.00 28.55 -25.96
N PRO A 513 -53.67 29.59 -25.42
CA PRO A 513 -54.70 29.44 -24.40
C PRO A 513 -56.00 28.83 -24.97
N ALA A 514 -56.73 28.08 -24.14
CA ALA A 514 -57.98 27.44 -24.52
C ALA A 514 -59.15 27.89 -23.62
N GLY A 515 -60.20 28.44 -24.24
CA GLY A 515 -61.47 28.83 -23.61
C GLY A 515 -61.60 30.32 -23.27
N GLN A 516 -62.80 30.92 -23.25
CA GLN A 516 -64.14 30.41 -23.59
C GLN A 516 -65.13 31.56 -23.90
N GLY A 517 -66.05 31.37 -24.85
CA GLY A 517 -67.41 31.96 -24.85
C GLY A 517 -67.60 33.39 -25.40
N GLY A 518 -68.80 33.65 -25.93
CA GLY A 518 -69.26 34.96 -26.46
C GLY A 518 -69.07 35.08 -27.99
N ALA A 519 -70.02 34.77 -28.88
CA ALA A 519 -71.43 35.19 -29.06
C ALA A 519 -71.58 36.49 -29.89
N GLU A 520 -72.39 36.39 -30.96
CA GLU A 520 -73.12 37.42 -31.73
C GLU A 520 -72.42 38.75 -32.14
N GLY A 521 -72.65 39.33 -33.32
CA GLY A 521 -73.55 38.99 -34.42
C GLY A 521 -73.24 39.87 -35.64
N GLY A 522 -73.86 39.59 -36.79
CA GLY A 522 -73.37 40.10 -38.08
C GLY A 522 -73.68 41.57 -38.41
N ARG A 523 -72.87 42.14 -39.31
CA ARG A 523 -73.31 42.56 -40.64
C ARG A 523 -72.15 42.57 -41.64
#